data_AF-A0A349CU20-F1
#
_entry.id   AF-A0A349CU20-F1
#
_cell.length_a   1.000
_cell.length_b   1.000
_cell.length_c   1.000
_cell.angle_alpha   90.00
_cell.angle_beta   90.00
_cell.angle_gamma   90.00
#
_symmetry.space_group_name_H-M   'P 1'
#
loop_
_entity.id
_entity.type
_entity.pdbx_description
1 polymer ?
#
loop_
_entity_poly.entity_id
_entity_poly.type
_entity_poly.pdbx_seq_one_letter_code
_entity_poly.pdbx_strand_id
1 'polypeptide(L)'
;DSNMTSLGIIKIPDGLPEQVGLVGFFYPTQGVLPSGAFTSVYPDVVNPVLTLNVFSGDLGIDDGTPRSVYTLEVDGLTQHTGGDTGADSLELTPGATVDLPNGWGTITWEEITAEEPVKRFASLQIRRDPSSGWVLMFSVLATLGLFAGLFVPRRRLWVKARTTPDGVHVEYAGLARGEDPTLVRAVEEFATRHAQTLDSERDSGGER
;
A
#
# COMPACT_ATOMS: atom_id res chain seq x y z
N ASP A 1 2.06 -17.37 6.12
CA ASP A 1 2.55 -16.74 7.37
C ASP A 1 3.96 -16.19 7.12
N SER A 2 4.70 -15.71 8.13
CA SER A 2 6.11 -15.28 7.97
C SER A 2 7.06 -16.44 7.70
N ASN A 3 6.66 -17.67 8.04
CA ASN A 3 7.45 -18.89 7.92
C ASN A 3 7.17 -19.64 6.62
N MET A 4 6.50 -18.99 5.67
CA MET A 4 6.22 -19.48 4.32
C MET A 4 5.44 -20.81 4.27
N THR A 5 4.65 -21.13 5.31
CA THR A 5 3.69 -22.25 5.23
C THR A 5 2.74 -21.97 4.07
N SER A 6 2.68 -22.89 3.11
CA SER A 6 1.97 -22.70 1.85
C SER A 6 0.91 -23.77 1.66
N LEU A 7 -0.24 -23.37 1.11
CA LEU A 7 -1.33 -24.27 0.76
C LEU A 7 -1.33 -24.49 -0.75
N GLY A 8 -1.41 -25.75 -1.17
CA GLY A 8 -1.53 -26.17 -2.56
C GLY A 8 -2.79 -26.99 -2.78
N ILE A 9 -3.36 -26.90 -3.98
CA ILE A 9 -4.50 -27.72 -4.39
C ILE A 9 -4.11 -28.48 -5.67
N ILE A 10 -4.41 -29.77 -5.71
CA ILE A 10 -4.27 -30.60 -6.90
C ILE A 10 -5.63 -31.23 -7.20
N LYS A 11 -6.07 -31.14 -8.45
CA LYS A 11 -7.33 -31.71 -8.93
C LYS A 11 -7.01 -32.70 -10.04
N ILE A 12 -7.43 -33.94 -9.87
CA ILE A 12 -7.25 -35.04 -10.82
C ILE A 12 -8.65 -35.37 -11.36
N PRO A 13 -9.09 -34.72 -12.46
CA PRO A 13 -10.40 -34.97 -13.05
C PRO A 13 -10.54 -36.37 -13.65
N ASP A 14 -9.45 -36.88 -14.23
CA ASP A 14 -9.48 -38.06 -15.09
C ASP A 14 -8.31 -39.01 -14.79
N GLY A 15 -8.45 -40.27 -15.21
CA GLY A 15 -7.40 -41.29 -15.13
C GLY A 15 -7.45 -42.20 -13.91
N LEU A 16 -8.32 -41.88 -12.94
CA LEU A 16 -8.62 -42.70 -11.76
C LEU A 16 -10.09 -43.17 -11.79
N PRO A 17 -10.48 -44.18 -10.99
CA PRO A 17 -11.87 -44.64 -10.91
C PRO A 17 -12.86 -43.56 -10.43
N GLU A 18 -12.39 -42.61 -9.62
CA GLU A 18 -13.12 -41.44 -9.14
C GLU A 18 -12.26 -40.19 -9.32
N GLN A 19 -12.87 -39.01 -9.37
CA GLN A 19 -12.11 -37.77 -9.35
C GLN A 19 -11.54 -37.55 -7.96
N VAL A 20 -10.28 -37.09 -7.91
CA VAL A 20 -9.53 -36.93 -6.67
C VAL A 20 -9.06 -35.49 -6.52
N GLY A 21 -9.37 -34.91 -5.36
CA GLY A 21 -8.85 -33.63 -4.92
C GLY A 21 -7.82 -33.82 -3.80
N LEU A 22 -6.68 -33.14 -3.90
CA LEU A 22 -5.66 -33.15 -2.86
C LEU A 22 -5.52 -31.73 -2.30
N VAL A 23 -5.61 -31.60 -0.98
CA VAL A 23 -5.27 -30.36 -0.26
C VAL A 23 -3.91 -30.57 0.38
N GLY A 24 -2.91 -29.82 -0.10
CA GLY A 24 -1.54 -29.92 0.34
C GLY A 24 -1.10 -28.78 1.23
N PHE A 25 -0.30 -29.10 2.24
CA PHE A 25 0.39 -28.13 3.07
C PHE A 25 1.89 -28.35 2.96
N PHE A 26 2.60 -27.31 2.54
CA PHE A 26 4.05 -27.32 2.40
C PHE A 26 4.69 -26.56 3.56
N TYR A 27 5.61 -27.22 4.25
CA TYR A 27 6.36 -26.69 5.39
C TYR A 27 7.85 -26.65 5.00
N PRO A 28 8.43 -25.47 4.68
CA PRO A 28 9.85 -25.36 4.32
C PRO A 28 10.81 -25.91 5.38
N THR A 29 10.51 -25.66 6.65
CA THR A 29 11.18 -26.28 7.79
C THR A 29 10.13 -26.77 8.77
N GLN A 30 9.79 -28.05 8.71
CA GLN A 30 8.78 -28.66 9.57
C GLN A 30 9.17 -28.56 11.05
N GLY A 31 8.21 -28.14 11.86
CA GLY A 31 8.17 -28.33 13.30
C GLY A 31 6.79 -28.83 13.74
N VAL A 32 6.70 -29.24 15.00
CA VAL A 32 5.47 -29.81 15.58
C VAL A 32 4.99 -28.90 16.71
N LEU A 33 3.73 -28.47 16.66
CA LEU A 33 3.11 -27.71 17.75
C LEU A 33 2.87 -28.61 18.98
N PRO A 34 2.65 -28.02 20.16
CA PRO A 34 2.20 -28.76 21.34
C PRO A 34 0.91 -29.56 21.12
N SER A 35 0.08 -29.16 20.14
CA SER A 35 -1.13 -29.89 19.72
C SER A 35 -0.85 -31.14 18.88
N GLY A 36 0.38 -31.36 18.44
CA GLY A 36 0.75 -32.40 17.48
C GLY A 36 0.64 -31.99 16.02
N ALA A 37 0.06 -30.81 15.72
CA ALA A 37 -0.07 -30.32 14.35
C ALA A 37 1.28 -29.84 13.78
N PHE A 38 1.51 -30.04 12.49
CA PHE A 38 2.69 -29.54 11.80
C PHE A 38 2.61 -28.04 11.52
N THR A 39 3.78 -27.40 11.51
CA THR A 39 3.95 -25.99 11.14
C THR A 39 5.33 -25.76 10.54
N SER A 40 5.50 -24.63 9.86
CA SER A 40 6.83 -24.17 9.48
C SER A 40 7.42 -23.30 10.60
N VAL A 41 8.60 -23.67 11.10
CA VAL A 41 9.31 -22.89 12.14
C VAL A 41 10.34 -21.91 11.56
N TYR A 42 10.72 -22.11 10.30
CA TYR A 42 11.70 -21.28 9.61
C TYR A 42 11.35 -21.20 8.11
N PRO A 43 11.39 -20.01 7.47
CA PRO A 43 10.94 -19.83 6.09
C PRO A 43 11.86 -20.47 5.04
N ASP A 44 13.10 -20.83 5.38
CA ASP A 44 14.00 -21.47 4.42
C ASP A 44 13.75 -22.98 4.32
N VAL A 45 14.20 -23.57 3.21
CA VAL A 45 14.03 -24.99 2.90
C VAL A 45 15.15 -25.79 3.57
N VAL A 46 14.98 -26.14 4.85
CA VAL A 46 15.98 -26.89 5.65
C VAL A 46 15.53 -28.32 5.92
N ASN A 47 14.27 -28.49 6.33
CA ASN A 47 13.63 -29.80 6.52
C ASN A 47 12.23 -29.75 5.90
N PRO A 48 12.14 -29.78 4.56
CA PRO A 48 10.90 -29.55 3.88
C PRO A 48 10.00 -30.79 3.92
N VAL A 49 8.74 -30.59 4.30
CA VAL A 49 7.73 -31.64 4.35
C VAL A 49 6.46 -31.17 3.65
N LEU A 50 5.84 -32.07 2.90
CA LEU A 50 4.56 -31.87 2.22
C LEU A 50 3.55 -32.86 2.79
N THR A 51 2.48 -32.37 3.39
CA THR A 51 1.35 -33.22 3.80
C THR A 51 0.19 -33.05 2.85
N LEU A 52 -0.44 -34.14 2.43
CA LEU A 52 -1.59 -34.14 1.53
C LEU A 52 -2.81 -34.82 2.18
N ASN A 53 -3.93 -34.11 2.18
CA ASN A 53 -5.25 -34.66 2.50
C ASN A 53 -5.96 -35.04 1.20
N VAL A 54 -6.44 -36.27 1.13
CA VAL A 54 -7.06 -36.84 -0.06
C VAL A 54 -8.58 -36.76 0.07
N PHE A 55 -9.23 -36.27 -0.98
CA PHE A 55 -10.68 -36.19 -1.14
C PHE A 55 -11.08 -36.85 -2.44
N SER A 56 -12.25 -37.51 -2.48
CA SER A 56 -12.85 -37.99 -3.73
C SER A 56 -14.32 -37.61 -3.88
N GLY A 57 -14.78 -37.53 -5.12
CA GLY A 57 -16.15 -37.13 -5.46
C GLY A 57 -16.15 -36.16 -6.63
N ASP A 58 -17.30 -35.55 -6.91
CA ASP A 58 -17.44 -34.57 -7.99
C ASP A 58 -16.69 -33.27 -7.64
N LEU A 59 -15.61 -32.96 -8.36
CA LEU A 59 -14.82 -31.74 -8.16
C LEU A 59 -15.50 -30.49 -8.75
N GLY A 60 -16.65 -30.66 -9.43
CA GLY A 60 -17.46 -29.58 -10.00
C GLY A 60 -16.80 -28.87 -11.17
N ILE A 61 -15.97 -29.59 -11.92
CA ILE A 61 -15.15 -29.07 -13.05
C ILE A 61 -15.61 -29.56 -14.43
N ASP A 62 -16.53 -30.52 -14.49
CA ASP A 62 -17.01 -31.11 -15.75
C ASP A 62 -18.24 -30.39 -16.33
N ASP A 63 -18.90 -29.56 -15.52
CA ASP A 63 -20.16 -28.88 -15.88
C ASP A 63 -19.94 -27.58 -16.70
N GLY A 64 -18.69 -27.21 -16.96
CA GLY A 64 -18.32 -25.98 -17.66
C GLY A 64 -18.40 -24.70 -16.80
N THR A 65 -18.71 -24.82 -15.51
CA THR A 65 -18.70 -23.70 -14.57
C THR A 65 -17.25 -23.37 -14.18
N PRO A 66 -16.78 -22.12 -14.33
CA PRO A 66 -15.44 -21.74 -13.89
C PRO A 66 -15.27 -21.95 -12.37
N ARG A 67 -14.22 -22.67 -11.98
CA ARG A 67 -13.83 -22.89 -10.58
C ARG A 67 -12.42 -22.38 -10.30
N SER A 68 -12.15 -22.03 -9.04
CA SER A 68 -10.80 -21.67 -8.60
C SER A 68 -9.85 -22.85 -8.77
N VAL A 69 -8.65 -22.59 -9.29
CA VAL A 69 -7.55 -23.56 -9.30
C VAL A 69 -6.81 -23.61 -7.96
N TYR A 70 -6.98 -22.58 -7.13
CA TYR A 70 -6.29 -22.42 -5.83
C TYR A 70 -7.13 -22.90 -4.64
N THR A 71 -8.37 -23.34 -4.88
CA THR A 71 -9.30 -23.73 -3.83
C THR A 71 -10.03 -25.00 -4.24
N LEU A 72 -10.25 -25.88 -3.29
CA LEU A 72 -11.09 -27.06 -3.42
C LEU A 72 -12.34 -26.85 -2.57
N GLU A 73 -13.51 -26.90 -3.20
CA GLU A 73 -14.77 -26.98 -2.46
C GLU A 73 -14.92 -28.42 -1.99
N VAL A 74 -14.90 -28.62 -0.67
CA VAL A 74 -14.93 -29.96 -0.06
C VAL A 74 -16.35 -30.42 0.27
N ASP A 75 -17.34 -29.55 0.12
CA ASP A 75 -18.74 -29.86 0.36
C ASP A 75 -19.22 -30.96 -0.60
N GLY A 76 -19.63 -32.09 -0.03
CA GLY A 76 -20.06 -33.27 -0.80
C GLY A 76 -18.92 -34.19 -1.26
N LEU A 77 -17.65 -33.85 -0.99
CA LEU A 77 -16.54 -34.76 -1.18
C LEU A 77 -16.36 -35.70 0.01
N THR A 78 -15.87 -36.90 -0.26
CA THR A 78 -15.47 -37.86 0.77
C THR A 78 -13.99 -37.66 1.09
N GLN A 79 -13.69 -37.29 2.34
CA GLN A 79 -12.32 -37.19 2.82
C GLN A 79 -11.78 -38.59 3.20
N HIS A 80 -10.58 -38.92 2.73
CA HIS A 80 -9.93 -40.21 2.98
C HIS A 80 -8.75 -40.11 3.95
N THR A 81 -8.10 -38.95 4.05
CA THR A 81 -6.95 -38.74 4.96
C THR A 81 -6.99 -37.37 5.63
N GLY A 82 -6.42 -37.29 6.84
CA GLY A 82 -6.36 -36.08 7.67
C GLY A 82 -7.70 -35.67 8.27
N GLY A 83 -7.71 -34.53 8.96
CA GLY A 83 -8.91 -34.00 9.61
C GLY A 83 -9.53 -35.00 10.59
N ASP A 84 -10.84 -35.22 10.46
CA ASP A 84 -11.62 -36.10 11.35
C ASP A 84 -11.74 -37.55 10.83
N THR A 85 -11.02 -37.91 9.75
CA THR A 85 -11.10 -39.26 9.17
C THR A 85 -10.47 -40.35 10.03
N GLY A 86 -9.60 -39.97 10.98
CA GLY A 86 -8.82 -40.90 11.80
C GLY A 86 -7.65 -41.56 11.07
N ALA A 87 -7.44 -41.26 9.78
CA ALA A 87 -6.27 -41.64 9.01
C ALA A 87 -5.31 -40.46 8.90
N ASP A 88 -4.01 -40.71 9.07
CA ASP A 88 -2.99 -39.67 8.96
C ASP A 88 -2.95 -39.09 7.54
N SER A 89 -2.63 -37.79 7.44
CA SER A 89 -2.34 -37.14 6.16
C SER A 89 -1.15 -37.83 5.48
N LEU A 90 -1.15 -37.90 4.16
CA LEU A 90 0.00 -38.45 3.43
C LEU A 90 1.19 -37.50 3.61
N GLU A 91 2.30 -37.99 4.14
CA GLU A 91 3.50 -37.19 4.39
C GLU A 91 4.59 -37.55 3.37
N LEU A 92 5.09 -36.54 2.65
CA LEU A 92 6.16 -36.67 1.67
C LEU A 92 7.34 -35.78 2.06
N THR A 93 8.54 -36.36 1.99
CA THR A 93 9.81 -35.64 1.93
C THR A 93 10.28 -35.56 0.47
N PRO A 94 11.25 -34.68 0.14
CA PRO A 94 11.84 -34.66 -1.20
C PRO A 94 12.30 -36.04 -1.66
N GLY A 95 11.96 -36.42 -2.90
CA GLY A 95 12.29 -37.72 -3.48
C GLY A 95 11.40 -38.89 -3.00
N ALA A 96 10.53 -38.68 -2.01
CA ALA A 96 9.67 -39.74 -1.49
C ALA A 96 8.47 -40.03 -2.39
N THR A 97 8.01 -41.28 -2.33
CA THR A 97 6.79 -41.76 -2.97
C THR A 97 5.88 -42.37 -1.91
N VAL A 98 4.58 -42.04 -1.97
CA VAL A 98 3.55 -42.55 -1.05
C VAL A 98 2.36 -43.07 -1.85
N ASP A 99 1.75 -44.16 -1.37
CA ASP A 99 0.54 -44.72 -1.97
C ASP A 99 -0.68 -43.85 -1.67
N LEU A 100 -1.50 -43.63 -2.70
CA LEU A 100 -2.82 -43.03 -2.55
C LEU A 100 -3.80 -44.06 -1.96
N PRO A 101 -4.82 -43.61 -1.20
CA PRO A 101 -5.82 -44.51 -0.63
C PRO A 101 -6.58 -45.26 -1.75
N ASN A 102 -7.22 -46.37 -1.36
CA ASN A 102 -8.08 -47.17 -2.25
C ASN A 102 -7.37 -47.74 -3.49
N GLY A 103 -6.03 -47.80 -3.51
CA GLY A 103 -5.26 -48.34 -4.62
C GLY A 103 -5.24 -47.43 -5.85
N TRP A 104 -5.46 -46.13 -5.68
CA TRP A 104 -5.46 -45.13 -6.76
C TRP A 104 -4.07 -44.77 -7.31
N GLY A 105 -3.07 -45.61 -7.05
CA GLY A 105 -1.69 -45.39 -7.48
C GLY A 105 -0.85 -44.70 -6.40
N THR A 106 0.16 -43.96 -6.84
CA THR A 106 1.15 -43.32 -5.97
C THR A 106 1.32 -41.86 -6.33
N ILE A 107 1.78 -41.09 -5.34
CA ILE A 107 2.25 -39.72 -5.52
C ILE A 107 3.72 -39.65 -5.13
N THR A 108 4.53 -39.02 -6.00
CA THR A 108 5.97 -38.86 -5.81
C THR A 108 6.31 -37.38 -5.76
N TRP A 109 7.12 -36.97 -4.80
CA TRP A 109 7.76 -35.67 -4.83
C TRP A 109 9.05 -35.77 -5.63
N GLU A 110 9.03 -35.23 -6.86
CA GLU A 110 10.24 -35.09 -7.67
C GLU A 110 11.15 -33.98 -7.10
N GLU A 111 12.27 -34.37 -6.50
CA GLU A 111 13.28 -33.41 -6.05
C GLU A 111 14.07 -32.84 -7.23
N ILE A 112 14.46 -31.56 -7.14
CA ILE A 112 15.25 -30.88 -8.19
C ILE A 112 16.73 -31.30 -8.07
N THR A 113 17.31 -31.09 -6.88
CA THR A 113 18.65 -31.57 -6.49
C THR A 113 18.68 -31.83 -4.99
N ALA A 114 19.68 -32.57 -4.50
CA ALA A 114 19.87 -32.83 -3.07
C ALA A 114 20.13 -31.56 -2.24
N GLU A 115 20.66 -30.50 -2.86
CA GLU A 115 20.95 -29.22 -2.19
C GLU A 115 19.78 -28.22 -2.30
N GLU A 116 19.00 -28.31 -3.37
CA GLU A 116 17.84 -27.45 -3.63
C GLU A 116 16.64 -28.32 -3.99
N PRO A 117 15.97 -28.96 -3.01
CA PRO A 117 14.89 -29.91 -3.31
C PRO A 117 13.62 -29.25 -3.89
N VAL A 118 13.54 -27.91 -3.86
CA VAL A 118 12.36 -27.12 -4.25
C VAL A 118 12.75 -25.97 -5.17
N LYS A 119 11.98 -25.76 -6.26
CA LYS A 119 12.11 -24.56 -7.08
C LYS A 119 11.71 -23.32 -6.28
N ARG A 120 12.68 -22.43 -6.04
CA ARG A 120 12.39 -21.10 -5.48
C ARG A 120 11.75 -20.21 -6.53
N PHE A 121 10.62 -19.61 -6.17
CA PHE A 121 9.98 -18.55 -6.95
C PHE A 121 10.11 -17.23 -6.19
N ALA A 122 10.31 -16.13 -6.91
CA ALA A 122 10.31 -14.79 -6.35
C ALA A 122 9.17 -13.98 -6.98
N SER A 123 8.35 -13.35 -6.16
CA SER A 123 7.37 -12.38 -6.63
C SER A 123 8.00 -10.99 -6.63
N LEU A 124 8.28 -10.44 -7.82
CA LEU A 124 8.83 -9.10 -7.97
C LEU A 124 7.71 -8.12 -8.29
N GLN A 125 7.30 -7.31 -7.30
CA GLN A 125 6.32 -6.25 -7.53
C GLN A 125 7.03 -4.96 -7.98
N ILE A 126 6.92 -4.64 -9.26
CA ILE A 126 7.45 -3.38 -9.81
C ILE A 126 6.34 -2.33 -9.79
N ARG A 127 6.42 -1.36 -8.86
CA ARG A 127 5.50 -0.21 -8.82
C ARG A 127 6.15 0.99 -9.52
N ARG A 128 5.59 1.39 -10.67
CA ARG A 128 5.99 2.60 -11.40
C ARG A 128 4.83 3.61 -11.34
N ASP A 129 5.01 4.70 -10.60
CA ASP A 129 4.05 5.80 -10.57
C ASP A 129 4.65 7.06 -11.22
N PRO A 130 4.28 7.36 -12.49
CA PRO A 130 4.78 8.54 -13.19
C PRO A 130 4.21 9.86 -12.64
N SER A 131 3.13 9.81 -11.85
CA SER A 131 2.48 11.01 -11.30
C SER A 131 3.14 11.51 -10.02
N SER A 132 3.91 10.66 -9.32
CA SER A 132 4.56 10.97 -8.04
C SER A 132 5.36 12.28 -8.05
N GLY A 133 6.10 12.56 -9.12
CA GLY A 133 6.84 13.81 -9.28
C GLY A 133 5.94 15.04 -9.40
N TRP A 134 4.84 14.94 -10.14
CA TRP A 134 3.85 16.02 -10.27
C TRP A 134 3.12 16.27 -8.95
N VAL A 135 2.75 15.21 -8.23
CA VAL A 135 2.11 15.32 -6.91
C VAL A 135 3.01 16.06 -5.92
N LEU A 136 4.31 15.73 -5.86
CA LEU A 136 5.28 16.45 -5.03
C LEU A 136 5.34 17.94 -5.43
N MET A 137 5.46 18.23 -6.71
CA MET A 137 5.55 19.59 -7.22
C MET A 137 4.33 20.44 -6.82
N PHE A 138 3.11 19.93 -7.06
CA PHE A 138 1.89 20.66 -6.69
C PHE A 138 1.70 20.78 -5.17
N SER A 139 2.13 19.77 -4.40
CA SER A 139 2.10 19.85 -2.93
C SER A 139 3.02 20.95 -2.40
N VAL A 140 4.23 21.07 -2.96
CA VAL A 140 5.16 22.16 -2.63
C VAL A 140 4.58 23.50 -3.04
N LEU A 141 4.05 23.63 -4.26
CA LEU A 141 3.45 24.89 -4.73
C LEU A 141 2.26 25.32 -3.88
N ALA A 142 1.37 24.41 -3.52
CA ALA A 142 0.23 24.69 -2.66
C ALA A 142 0.68 25.16 -1.26
N THR A 143 1.71 24.50 -0.71
CA THR A 143 2.30 24.87 0.59
C THR A 143 2.93 26.26 0.56
N LEU A 144 3.70 26.57 -0.49
CA LEU A 144 4.28 27.91 -0.69
C LEU A 144 3.21 28.97 -0.92
N GLY A 145 2.15 28.65 -1.68
CA GLY A 145 1.02 29.53 -1.90
C GLY A 145 0.25 29.83 -0.61
N LEU A 146 0.11 28.83 0.27
CA LEU A 146 -0.46 29.00 1.60
C LEU A 146 0.40 29.93 2.46
N PHE A 147 1.72 29.72 2.50
CA PHE A 147 2.64 30.61 3.22
C PHE A 147 2.58 32.03 2.67
N ALA A 148 2.59 32.21 1.35
CA ALA A 148 2.43 33.52 0.74
C ALA A 148 1.09 34.16 1.12
N GLY A 149 -0.01 33.40 1.11
CA GLY A 149 -1.33 33.89 1.50
C GLY A 149 -1.42 34.29 2.99
N LEU A 150 -0.69 33.62 3.87
CA LEU A 150 -0.69 33.91 5.30
C LEU A 150 0.25 35.07 5.66
N PHE A 151 1.43 35.14 5.04
CA PHE A 151 2.46 36.14 5.35
C PHE A 151 2.40 37.43 4.52
N VAL A 152 1.60 37.49 3.46
CA VAL A 152 1.37 38.72 2.68
C VAL A 152 0.08 39.39 3.17
N PRO A 153 0.16 40.34 4.12
CA PRO A 153 -1.02 41.03 4.63
C PRO A 153 -1.65 41.90 3.54
N ARG A 154 -2.96 41.73 3.35
CA ARG A 154 -3.75 42.57 2.46
C ARG A 154 -4.18 43.84 3.20
N ARG A 155 -3.47 44.94 2.96
CA ARG A 155 -3.76 46.27 3.53
C ARG A 155 -4.42 47.17 2.51
N ARG A 156 -5.34 48.02 2.96
CA ARG A 156 -5.86 49.16 2.20
C ARG A 156 -5.46 50.44 2.93
N LEU A 157 -4.88 51.38 2.19
CA LEU A 157 -4.48 52.69 2.68
C LEU A 157 -5.33 53.76 1.99
N TRP A 158 -5.71 54.80 2.72
CA TRP A 158 -6.45 55.95 2.21
C TRP A 158 -5.75 57.25 2.59
N VAL A 159 -5.89 58.23 1.72
CA VAL A 159 -5.44 59.61 1.93
C VAL A 159 -6.63 60.51 1.72
N LYS A 160 -6.82 61.47 2.63
CA LYS A 160 -7.83 62.52 2.50
C LYS A 160 -7.16 63.87 2.67
N ALA A 161 -7.20 64.69 1.62
CA ALA A 161 -6.76 66.07 1.68
C ALA A 161 -7.97 67.00 1.84
N ARG A 162 -7.88 67.96 2.76
CA ARG A 162 -8.90 69.01 2.98
C ARG A 162 -8.22 70.37 3.01
N THR A 163 -8.79 71.34 2.30
CA THR A 163 -8.30 72.72 2.35
C THR A 163 -8.77 73.38 3.64
N THR A 164 -7.85 74.04 4.33
CA THR A 164 -8.07 74.83 5.55
C THR A 164 -7.52 76.26 5.34
N PRO A 165 -7.94 77.25 6.15
CA PRO A 165 -7.41 78.62 6.03
C PRO A 165 -5.87 78.70 6.09
N ASP A 166 -5.24 77.75 6.79
CA ASP A 166 -3.80 77.69 7.01
C ASP A 166 -3.05 76.82 5.98
N GLY A 167 -3.76 76.22 5.00
CA GLY A 167 -3.17 75.36 3.95
C GLY A 167 -3.94 74.06 3.71
N VAL A 168 -3.30 73.07 3.09
CA VAL A 168 -3.89 71.74 2.84
C VAL A 168 -3.56 70.81 4.00
N HIS A 169 -4.58 70.31 4.69
CA HIS A 169 -4.44 69.29 5.73
C HIS A 169 -4.64 67.91 5.12
N VAL A 170 -3.69 67.00 5.33
CA VAL A 170 -3.70 65.64 4.76
C VAL A 170 -3.79 64.61 5.89
N GLU A 171 -4.84 63.80 5.87
CA GLU A 171 -5.11 62.71 6.79
C GLU A 171 -4.79 61.36 6.12
N TYR A 172 -4.11 60.48 6.85
CA TYR A 172 -3.74 59.14 6.38
C TYR A 172 -4.41 58.08 7.26
N ALA A 173 -5.01 57.06 6.64
CA ALA A 173 -5.65 55.97 7.34
C ALA A 173 -5.31 54.62 6.70
N GLY A 174 -5.25 53.56 7.52
CA GLY A 174 -5.03 52.20 7.06
C GLY A 174 -6.04 51.23 7.67
N LEU A 175 -6.45 50.22 6.89
CA LEU A 175 -7.26 49.10 7.35
C LEU A 175 -6.64 47.81 6.84
N ALA A 176 -6.40 46.89 7.75
CA ALA A 176 -6.04 45.51 7.44
C ALA A 176 -7.25 44.60 7.64
N ARG A 177 -7.31 43.50 6.88
CA ARG A 177 -8.30 42.44 7.13
C ARG A 177 -7.80 41.57 8.27
N GLY A 178 -8.14 41.94 9.52
CA GLY A 178 -7.67 41.29 10.75
C GLY A 178 -6.72 42.18 11.55
N GLU A 179 -6.09 41.62 12.60
CA GLU A 179 -5.05 42.31 13.36
C GLU A 179 -3.72 42.23 12.61
N ASP A 180 -3.24 43.38 12.11
CA ASP A 180 -1.92 43.51 11.51
C ASP A 180 -1.05 44.40 12.40
N PRO A 181 -0.09 43.84 13.16
CA PRO A 181 0.72 44.61 14.10
C PRO A 181 1.62 45.64 13.42
N THR A 182 1.79 45.56 12.10
CA THR A 182 2.65 46.47 11.33
C THR A 182 1.85 47.48 10.50
N LEU A 183 0.52 47.54 10.66
CA LEU A 183 -0.34 48.50 9.95
C LEU A 183 0.02 49.96 10.26
N VAL A 184 0.24 50.29 11.54
CA VAL A 184 0.60 51.65 11.97
C VAL A 184 1.91 52.09 11.32
N ARG A 185 2.95 51.26 11.42
CA ARG A 185 4.25 51.50 10.78
C ARG A 185 4.12 51.72 9.26
N ALA A 186 3.25 50.95 8.60
CA ALA A 186 3.03 51.11 7.16
C ALA A 186 2.29 52.40 6.80
N VAL A 187 1.35 52.86 7.63
CA VAL A 187 0.69 54.17 7.45
C VAL A 187 1.71 55.30 7.64
N GLU A 188 2.56 55.22 8.66
CA GLU A 188 3.62 56.20 8.92
C GLU A 188 4.64 56.25 7.78
N GLU A 189 5.18 55.10 7.36
CA GLU A 189 6.11 55.02 6.22
C GLU A 189 5.49 55.59 4.94
N PHE A 190 4.21 55.32 4.71
CA PHE A 190 3.49 55.84 3.57
C PHE A 190 3.30 57.37 3.67
N ALA A 191 2.95 57.88 4.84
CA ALA A 191 2.82 59.33 5.09
C ALA A 191 4.15 60.05 4.92
N THR A 192 5.24 59.53 5.51
CA THR A 192 6.59 60.08 5.38
C THR A 192 7.05 60.10 3.93
N ARG A 193 6.89 58.99 3.20
CA ARG A 193 7.25 58.92 1.78
C ARG A 193 6.45 59.91 0.95
N HIS A 194 5.13 60.01 1.19
CA HIS A 194 4.27 60.96 0.48
C HIS A 194 4.67 62.41 0.76
N ALA A 195 4.96 62.77 2.02
CA ALA A 195 5.43 64.11 2.38
C ALA A 195 6.76 64.47 1.71
N GLN A 196 7.73 63.55 1.69
CA GLN A 196 9.01 63.74 0.99
C GLN A 196 8.82 63.98 -0.51
N THR A 197 7.89 63.26 -1.15
CA THR A 197 7.57 63.49 -2.56
C THR A 197 6.97 64.89 -2.78
N LEU A 198 6.06 65.34 -1.92
CA LEU A 198 5.47 66.68 -2.02
C LEU A 198 6.50 67.80 -1.82
N ASP A 199 7.42 67.65 -0.86
CA ASP A 199 8.49 68.62 -0.64
C ASP A 199 9.46 68.65 -1.84
N SER A 200 9.83 67.50 -2.40
CA SER A 200 10.67 67.43 -3.61
C SER A 200 10.02 68.09 -4.82
N GLU A 201 8.70 67.95 -4.99
CA GLU A 201 7.96 68.63 -6.07
C GLU A 201 7.89 70.15 -5.84
N ARG A 202 7.74 70.59 -4.59
CA ARG A 202 7.76 72.02 -4.25
C ARG A 202 9.11 72.67 -4.57
N ASP A 203 10.21 72.03 -4.17
CA ASP A 203 11.55 72.58 -4.38
C ASP A 203 11.91 72.60 -5.87
N SER A 204 11.50 71.58 -6.63
CA SER A 204 11.69 71.53 -8.09
C SER A 204 10.82 72.54 -8.86
N GLY A 205 9.67 72.93 -8.30
CA GLY A 205 8.76 73.92 -8.88
C GLY A 205 9.12 75.37 -8.57
N GLY A 206 9.94 75.62 -7.56
CA GLY A 206 10.40 76.95 -7.16
C GLY A 206 11.60 77.50 -7.96
N GLU A 207 12.27 76.68 -8.76
CA GLU A 207 13.40 77.05 -9.63
C GLU A 207 12.97 77.46 -11.07
N ARG A 208 11.70 77.82 -11.29
CA ARG A 208 11.20 78.33 -12.60
C ARG A 208 10.64 79.74 -12.52
#